data_AF-A0A958SMB7-F1
#
_entry.id   AF-A0A958SMB7-F1
#
_cell.length_a   1.000
_cell.length_b   1.000
_cell.length_c   1.000
_cell.angle_alpha   90.00
_cell.angle_beta   90.00
_cell.angle_gamma   90.00
#
_symmetry.space_group_name_H-M   'P 1'
#
loop_
_entity.id
_entity.type
_entity.pdbx_description
1 polymer ?
#
loop_
_entity_poly.entity_id
_entity_poly.type
_entity_poly.pdbx_seq_one_letter_code
_entity_poly.pdbx_strand_id
1 'polypeptide(L)'
;MGRKMLIFVSDDNMATQQARSFAENNGAEFHGFTTSEWRYNLEDPKFREKVMDGVPSLVSGSAVVEGGAKILPFPNQQVSSAHSSSNNQVGPVKTINELESIAIENAIQEFNGNLTEAAKALGIGRATLYRKVKLYGIKASRERKKMVA
;
A
#
# COMPACT_ATOMS: atom_id res chain seq x y z
N MET A 1 8.72 27.89 -3.74
CA MET A 1 9.83 26.92 -3.61
C MET A 1 9.78 26.35 -2.20
N GLY A 2 9.57 25.04 -2.05
CA GLY A 2 9.53 24.41 -0.72
C GLY A 2 10.95 24.26 -0.16
N ARG A 3 11.17 24.66 1.10
CA ARG A 3 12.43 24.39 1.80
C ARG A 3 12.47 22.89 2.11
N LYS A 4 13.51 22.20 1.65
CA LYS A 4 13.76 20.80 2.02
C LYS A 4 14.58 20.81 3.30
N MET A 5 14.19 20.05 4.32
CA MET A 5 14.88 19.97 5.60
C MET A 5 15.12 18.49 5.93
N LEU A 6 16.35 18.14 6.33
CA LEU A 6 16.72 16.81 6.82
C LEU A 6 17.14 16.92 8.29
N ILE A 7 16.45 16.18 9.14
CA ILE A 7 16.80 16.05 10.55
C ILE A 7 17.38 14.65 10.74
N PHE A 8 18.61 14.59 11.23
CA PHE A 8 19.32 13.34 11.46
C PHE A 8 19.74 13.27 12.92
N VAL A 9 19.28 12.24 13.63
CA VAL A 9 19.61 12.01 15.04
C VAL A 9 20.52 10.80 15.11
N SER A 10 21.78 11.01 15.49
CA SER A 10 22.75 9.93 15.63
C SER A 10 23.89 10.36 16.54
N ASP A 11 24.39 9.43 17.34
CA ASP A 11 25.59 9.63 18.16
C ASP A 11 26.88 9.31 17.38
N ASP A 12 26.75 8.79 16.15
CA ASP A 12 27.89 8.50 15.26
C ASP A 12 28.20 9.70 14.34
N ASN A 13 29.45 10.15 14.40
CA ASN A 13 29.95 11.25 13.57
C ASN A 13 30.01 10.86 12.09
N MET A 14 30.38 9.62 11.76
CA MET A 14 30.51 9.18 10.36
C MET A 14 29.15 9.17 9.66
N ALA A 15 28.14 8.61 10.32
CA ALA A 15 26.76 8.59 9.83
C ALA A 15 26.19 10.02 9.65
N THR A 16 26.49 10.92 10.59
CA THR A 16 26.06 12.32 10.54
C THR A 16 26.67 13.05 9.33
N GLN A 17 27.94 12.81 9.03
CA GLN A 17 28.62 13.40 7.88
C GLN A 17 28.08 12.85 6.54
N GLN A 18 27.76 11.56 6.48
CA GLN A 18 27.15 10.98 5.29
C GLN A 18 25.74 11.56 5.03
N ALA A 19 24.94 11.71 6.08
CA ALA A 19 23.62 12.32 6.00
C ALA A 19 23.69 13.79 5.60
N ARG A 20 24.70 14.53 6.06
CA ARG A 20 24.96 15.92 5.65
C ARG A 20 25.25 16.02 4.15
N SER A 21 26.19 15.22 3.64
CA SER A 21 26.52 15.19 2.21
C SER A 21 25.29 14.85 1.34
N PHE A 22 24.43 13.95 1.83
CA PHE A 22 23.17 13.63 1.17
C PHE A 22 22.19 14.81 1.14
N ALA A 23 22.06 15.54 2.24
CA ALA A 23 21.20 16.72 2.32
C ALA A 23 21.67 17.83 1.38
N GLU A 24 22.97 18.13 1.37
CA GLU A 24 23.58 19.15 0.51
C GLU A 24 23.35 18.83 -0.98
N ASN A 25 23.55 17.58 -1.40
CA ASN A 25 23.28 17.15 -2.78
C ASN A 25 21.82 17.32 -3.21
N ASN A 26 20.88 17.26 -2.26
CA ASN A 26 19.46 17.40 -2.52
C ASN A 26 18.95 18.85 -2.36
N GLY A 27 19.84 19.78 -2.00
CA GLY A 27 19.49 21.17 -1.67
C GLY A 27 18.60 21.26 -0.42
N ALA A 28 18.84 20.40 0.56
CA ALA A 28 18.12 20.35 1.83
C ALA A 28 18.98 20.90 2.98
N GLU A 29 18.34 21.62 3.90
CA GLU A 29 18.95 22.12 5.13
C GLU A 29 19.18 20.96 6.11
N PHE A 30 20.42 20.75 6.52
CA PHE A 30 20.82 19.66 7.41
C PHE A 30 20.84 20.10 8.87
N HIS A 31 20.09 19.38 9.72
CA HIS A 31 20.13 19.52 11.17
C HIS A 31 20.56 18.18 11.79
N GLY A 32 21.80 18.11 12.23
CA GLY A 32 22.33 16.97 12.98
C GLY A 32 22.15 17.19 14.48
N PHE A 33 21.59 16.20 15.18
CA PHE A 33 21.47 16.20 16.64
C PHE A 33 22.03 14.90 17.20
N THR A 34 22.66 14.96 18.37
CA THR A 34 22.90 13.74 19.15
C THR A 34 21.59 13.22 19.75
N THR A 35 21.57 11.95 20.14
CA THR A 35 20.39 11.36 20.79
C THR A 35 20.05 12.10 22.09
N SER A 36 21.06 12.55 22.83
CA SER A 36 20.90 13.29 24.09
C SER A 36 20.37 14.70 23.87
N GLU A 37 20.92 15.43 22.91
CA GLU A 37 20.44 16.78 22.55
C GLU A 37 19.03 16.76 21.99
N TRP A 38 18.69 15.76 21.15
CA TRP A 38 17.34 15.60 20.63
C TRP A 38 16.30 15.42 21.74
N ARG A 39 16.63 14.58 22.74
CA ARG A 39 15.76 14.32 23.88
C ARG A 39 15.57 15.55 24.77
N TYR A 40 16.65 16.27 25.06
CA TYR A 40 16.60 17.48 25.87
C TYR A 40 15.84 18.61 25.18
N ASN A 41 16.07 18.78 23.87
CA ASN A 41 15.47 19.88 23.13
C ASN A 41 14.00 19.63 22.75
N LEU A 42 13.49 18.40 22.82
CA LEU A 42 12.07 18.10 22.64
C LEU A 42 11.18 18.71 23.73
N GLU A 43 11.76 19.03 24.89
CA GLU A 43 11.11 19.68 26.02
C GLU A 43 11.06 21.21 25.88
N ASP A 44 11.88 21.80 25.01
CA ASP A 44 11.89 23.25 24.77
C ASP A 44 10.87 23.65 23.67
N PRO A 45 9.83 24.43 24.00
CA PRO A 45 8.82 24.88 23.05
C PRO A 45 9.41 25.63 21.84
N LYS A 46 10.51 26.37 22.01
CA LYS A 46 11.13 27.16 20.93
C LYS A 46 11.85 26.30 19.91
N PHE A 47 12.45 25.19 20.37
CA PHE A 47 13.08 24.22 19.49
C PHE A 47 12.03 23.48 18.65
N ARG A 48 10.92 23.09 19.29
CA ARG A 48 9.77 22.48 18.61
C ARG A 48 9.21 23.40 17.54
N GLU A 49 9.09 24.69 17.82
CA GLU A 49 8.67 25.69 16.84
C GLU A 49 9.65 25.72 15.66
N LYS A 50 10.97 25.84 15.89
CA LYS A 50 11.96 25.87 14.80
C LYS A 50 11.98 24.60 13.93
N VAL A 51 11.75 23.44 14.52
CA VAL A 51 11.75 22.13 13.83
C VAL A 51 10.43 21.86 13.11
N MET A 52 9.30 22.31 13.67
CA MET A 52 7.95 22.03 13.17
C MET A 52 7.34 23.19 12.38
N ASP A 53 7.93 24.40 12.43
CA ASP A 53 7.48 25.56 11.67
C ASP A 53 7.62 25.26 10.16
N GLY A 54 6.49 25.07 9.51
CA GLY A 54 6.40 24.75 8.09
C GLY A 54 6.37 23.27 7.72
N VAL A 55 6.35 22.33 8.69
CA VAL A 55 6.06 20.92 8.38
C VAL A 55 4.55 20.72 8.43
N PRO A 56 3.84 20.62 7.28
CA PRO A 56 2.42 20.28 7.31
C PRO A 56 2.28 18.94 8.03
N SER A 57 1.40 18.88 9.02
CA SER A 57 1.10 17.64 9.75
C SER A 57 0.83 16.53 8.74
N LEU A 58 1.77 15.58 8.63
CA LEU A 58 1.63 14.38 7.80
C LEU A 58 0.84 13.28 8.53
N VAL A 59 0.19 13.62 9.66
CA VAL A 59 -0.70 12.68 10.32
C VAL A 59 -1.94 12.50 9.44
N SER A 60 -2.02 11.32 8.84
CA SER A 60 -3.24 10.83 8.21
C SER A 60 -4.33 10.72 9.27
N GLY A 61 -5.18 11.75 9.34
CA GLY A 61 -6.46 11.70 10.03
C GLY A 61 -6.43 12.06 11.52
N SER A 62 -7.27 13.05 11.86
CA SER A 62 -7.86 13.35 13.19
C SER A 62 -7.49 14.67 13.85
N ALA A 63 -6.89 15.62 13.14
CA ALA A 63 -6.93 17.01 13.57
C ALA A 63 -8.06 17.74 12.83
N VAL A 64 -9.10 18.15 13.57
CA VAL A 64 -10.08 19.13 13.08
C VAL A 64 -9.35 20.46 12.97
N VAL A 65 -9.10 20.91 11.74
CA VAL A 65 -8.51 22.23 11.47
C VAL A 65 -9.65 23.24 11.37
N GLU A 66 -9.73 24.15 12.33
CA GLU A 66 -10.78 25.18 12.48
C GLU A 66 -10.60 26.39 11.55
N GLY A 67 -9.79 26.26 10.49
CA GLY A 67 -9.49 27.30 9.53
C GLY A 67 -9.48 26.74 8.11
N GLY A 68 -10.30 27.35 7.23
CA GLY A 68 -10.62 26.90 5.87
C GLY A 68 -9.52 26.08 5.19
N ALA A 69 -9.84 24.82 4.92
CA ALA A 69 -8.93 23.85 4.34
C ALA A 69 -8.37 24.36 3.01
N LYS A 70 -7.07 24.69 3.00
CA LYS A 70 -6.31 24.85 1.77
C LYS A 70 -6.22 23.46 1.15
N ILE A 71 -7.08 23.18 0.17
CA ILE A 71 -7.16 21.89 -0.51
C ILE A 71 -5.80 21.65 -1.16
N LEU A 72 -4.96 20.84 -0.51
CA LEU A 72 -3.78 20.32 -1.14
C LEU A 72 -4.30 19.32 -2.18
N PRO A 73 -4.04 19.52 -3.49
CA PRO A 73 -4.36 18.49 -4.47
C PRO A 73 -3.64 17.23 -4.00
N PHE A 74 -4.40 16.14 -3.82
CA PHE A 74 -3.81 14.86 -3.48
C PHE A 74 -2.66 14.62 -4.46
N PRO A 75 -1.45 14.26 -3.98
CA PRO A 75 -0.38 13.91 -4.88
C PRO A 75 -0.94 12.83 -5.78
N ASN A 76 -1.10 13.17 -7.07
CA ASN A 76 -1.45 12.20 -8.08
C ASN A 76 -0.41 11.11 -7.89
N GLN A 77 -0.82 9.95 -7.37
CA GLN A 77 0.00 8.77 -7.43
C GLN A 77 0.18 8.53 -8.93
N GLN A 78 1.19 9.17 -9.51
CA GLN A 78 1.97 8.55 -10.54
C GLN A 78 2.46 7.30 -9.85
N VAL A 79 1.68 6.24 -10.02
CA VAL A 79 1.96 4.89 -9.57
C VAL A 79 3.28 4.52 -10.19
N SER A 80 4.36 4.89 -9.50
CA SER A 80 5.71 4.48 -9.82
C SER A 80 5.70 2.96 -9.73
N SER A 81 5.77 2.33 -10.89
CA SER A 81 5.52 0.93 -11.22
C SER A 81 6.49 -0.07 -10.56
N ALA A 82 6.84 0.10 -9.30
CA ALA A 82 7.92 -0.64 -8.65
C ALA A 82 7.45 -1.77 -7.71
N HIS A 83 6.15 -2.05 -7.60
CA HIS A 83 5.65 -3.15 -6.74
C HIS A 83 4.63 -4.09 -7.37
N SER A 84 4.55 -4.17 -8.70
CA SER A 84 3.91 -5.30 -9.38
C SER A 84 4.42 -5.43 -10.80
N SER A 85 5.32 -6.37 -11.04
CA SER A 85 5.43 -7.04 -12.34
C SER A 85 4.21 -7.94 -12.59
N SER A 86 3.01 -7.45 -12.29
CA SER A 86 1.76 -8.02 -12.80
C SER A 86 1.24 -7.03 -13.83
N ASN A 87 1.64 -7.29 -15.07
CA ASN A 87 0.92 -6.97 -16.30
C ASN A 87 -0.33 -6.07 -16.10
N ASN A 88 -0.15 -4.76 -15.91
CA ASN A 88 -1.23 -3.79 -15.98
C ASN A 88 -1.58 -3.53 -17.45
N GLN A 89 -1.88 -4.63 -18.16
CA GLN A 89 -2.78 -4.56 -19.30
C GLN A 89 -4.10 -4.25 -18.64
N VAL A 90 -4.51 -2.98 -18.70
CA VAL A 90 -5.91 -2.65 -18.57
C VAL A 90 -6.58 -3.38 -19.72
N GLY A 91 -6.93 -4.65 -19.47
CA GLY A 91 -7.63 -5.48 -20.42
C GLY A 91 -8.96 -4.82 -20.77
N PRO A 92 -9.59 -5.20 -21.88
CA PRO A 92 -10.93 -4.74 -22.18
C PRO A 92 -11.82 -4.88 -20.94
N VAL A 93 -12.68 -3.89 -20.70
CA VAL A 93 -13.61 -3.88 -19.56
C VAL A 93 -14.39 -5.19 -19.60
N LYS A 94 -14.09 -6.08 -18.65
CA LYS A 94 -14.78 -7.37 -18.52
C LYS A 94 -16.11 -7.15 -17.81
N THR A 95 -17.11 -7.90 -18.24
CA THR A 95 -18.38 -7.94 -17.55
C THR A 95 -18.23 -8.60 -16.18
N ILE A 96 -19.13 -8.28 -15.26
CA ILE A 96 -19.13 -8.91 -13.92
C ILE A 96 -19.22 -10.44 -14.01
N ASN A 97 -19.96 -10.96 -14.97
CA ASN A 97 -20.11 -12.41 -15.18
C ASN A 97 -18.79 -13.09 -15.57
N GLU A 98 -17.97 -12.43 -16.40
CA GLU A 98 -16.65 -12.94 -16.79
C GLU A 98 -15.66 -12.90 -15.64
N LEU A 99 -15.71 -11.84 -14.81
CA LEU A 99 -14.88 -11.75 -13.62
C LEU A 99 -15.26 -12.84 -12.61
N GLU A 100 -16.55 -13.08 -12.42
CA GLU A 100 -17.05 -14.16 -11.57
C GLU A 100 -16.64 -15.54 -12.11
N SER A 101 -16.72 -15.79 -13.42
CA SER A 101 -16.35 -17.09 -13.99
C SER A 101 -14.86 -17.39 -13.78
N ILE A 102 -14.00 -16.38 -13.97
CA ILE A 102 -12.56 -16.49 -13.72
C ILE A 102 -12.29 -16.74 -12.23
N ALA A 103 -12.96 -16.02 -11.34
CA ALA A 103 -12.80 -16.22 -9.89
C ALA A 103 -13.20 -17.63 -9.45
N ILE A 104 -14.31 -18.16 -10.00
CA ILE A 104 -14.78 -19.52 -9.71
C ILE A 104 -13.81 -20.56 -10.25
N GLU A 105 -13.29 -20.39 -11.46
CA GLU A 105 -12.32 -21.29 -12.05
C GLU A 105 -11.02 -21.33 -11.22
N ASN A 106 -10.50 -20.16 -10.86
CA ASN A 106 -9.29 -20.05 -10.04
C ASN A 106 -9.46 -20.74 -8.68
N ALA A 107 -10.59 -20.51 -7.99
CA ALA A 107 -10.87 -21.15 -6.72
C ALA A 107 -10.99 -22.69 -6.88
N ILE A 108 -11.65 -23.17 -7.93
CA ILE A 108 -11.76 -24.62 -8.17
C ILE A 108 -10.38 -25.24 -8.43
N GLN A 109 -9.49 -24.55 -9.15
CA GLN A 109 -8.13 -25.02 -9.40
C GLN A 109 -7.29 -25.03 -8.12
N GLU A 110 -7.35 -23.95 -7.33
CA GLU A 110 -6.60 -23.79 -6.08
C GLU A 110 -6.98 -24.85 -5.03
N PHE A 111 -8.27 -25.19 -4.93
CA PHE A 111 -8.76 -26.22 -4.01
C PHE A 111 -8.84 -27.62 -4.65
N ASN A 112 -8.11 -27.89 -5.74
CA ASN A 112 -8.05 -29.19 -6.43
C ASN A 112 -9.42 -29.82 -6.76
N GLY A 113 -10.44 -29.00 -7.01
CA GLY A 113 -11.81 -29.46 -7.26
C GLY A 113 -12.64 -29.77 -6.00
N ASN A 114 -12.20 -29.34 -4.81
CA ASN A 114 -13.02 -29.36 -3.61
C ASN A 114 -13.99 -28.16 -3.58
N LEU A 115 -15.18 -28.36 -4.14
CA LEU A 115 -16.22 -27.32 -4.22
C LEU A 115 -16.64 -26.76 -2.86
N THR A 116 -16.47 -27.51 -1.76
CA THR A 116 -16.84 -27.04 -0.42
C THR A 116 -15.88 -25.96 0.07
N GLU A 117 -14.58 -26.19 -0.12
CA GLU A 117 -13.54 -25.24 0.27
C GLU A 117 -13.48 -24.05 -0.68
N ALA A 118 -13.63 -24.30 -1.99
CA ALA A 118 -13.75 -23.23 -2.98
C ALA A 118 -14.94 -22.28 -2.70
N ALA A 119 -16.10 -22.83 -2.31
CA ALA A 119 -17.25 -22.00 -1.93
C ALA A 119 -16.96 -21.14 -0.70
N LYS A 120 -16.29 -21.71 0.31
CA LYS A 120 -15.89 -21.00 1.54
C LYS A 120 -14.89 -19.89 1.25
N ALA A 121 -13.90 -20.15 0.39
CA ALA A 121 -12.89 -19.16 0.00
C ALA A 121 -13.49 -17.99 -0.81
N LEU A 122 -14.48 -18.29 -1.67
CA LEU A 122 -15.22 -17.28 -2.43
C LEU A 122 -16.29 -16.54 -1.60
N GLY A 123 -16.54 -16.96 -0.35
CA GLY A 123 -17.56 -16.35 0.50
C GLY A 123 -19.01 -16.60 0.04
N ILE A 124 -19.25 -17.62 -0.77
CA ILE A 124 -20.59 -17.95 -1.28
C ILE A 124 -21.08 -19.31 -0.77
N GLY A 125 -22.41 -19.47 -0.69
CA GLY A 125 -23.01 -20.76 -0.36
C GLY A 125 -22.71 -21.82 -1.42
N ARG A 126 -22.58 -23.08 -0.99
CA ARG A 126 -22.36 -24.25 -1.86
C ARG A 126 -23.41 -24.33 -2.99
N ALA A 127 -24.68 -24.10 -2.69
CA ALA A 127 -25.76 -24.11 -3.68
C ALA A 127 -25.57 -23.03 -4.78
N THR A 128 -25.08 -21.85 -4.40
CA THR A 128 -24.78 -20.75 -5.32
C THR A 128 -23.61 -21.09 -6.23
N LEU A 129 -22.55 -21.69 -5.67
CA LEU A 129 -21.40 -22.15 -6.45
C LEU A 129 -21.84 -23.19 -7.50
N TYR A 130 -22.63 -24.20 -7.11
CA TYR A 130 -23.13 -25.21 -8.08
C TYR A 130 -23.93 -24.59 -9.22
N ARG A 131 -24.81 -23.63 -8.91
CA ARG A 131 -25.60 -22.93 -9.93
C ARG A 131 -24.71 -22.16 -10.90
N LYS A 132 -23.72 -21.43 -10.40
CA LYS A 132 -22.78 -20.65 -11.22
C LYS A 132 -21.85 -21.54 -12.06
N VAL A 133 -21.34 -22.64 -11.49
CA VAL A 133 -20.53 -23.64 -12.22
C VAL A 133 -21.31 -24.23 -13.39
N LYS A 134 -22.59 -24.58 -13.19
CA LYS A 134 -23.45 -25.08 -14.26
C LYS A 134 -23.75 -24.02 -15.31
N LEU A 135 -23.96 -22.76 -14.91
CA LEU A 135 -24.25 -21.64 -15.80
C LEU A 135 -23.06 -21.28 -16.68
N TYR A 136 -21.85 -21.34 -16.13
CA TYR A 136 -20.60 -21.03 -16.84
C TYR A 136 -19.96 -22.24 -17.53
N GLY A 137 -20.54 -23.45 -17.39
CA GLY A 137 -20.01 -24.67 -18.02
C GLY A 137 -18.63 -25.11 -17.50
N ILE A 138 -18.26 -24.71 -16.28
CA ILE A 138 -16.93 -24.98 -15.71
C ILE A 138 -16.87 -26.45 -15.28
N LYS A 139 -15.96 -27.24 -15.86
CA LYS A 139 -15.77 -28.65 -15.49
C LYS A 139 -14.96 -28.74 -14.21
N ALA A 140 -15.62 -29.09 -13.10
CA ALA A 140 -14.94 -29.36 -11.85
C ALA A 140 -14.03 -30.60 -11.99
N SER A 141 -12.74 -30.43 -11.68
CA SER A 141 -11.66 -31.43 -11.89
C SER A 141 -11.93 -32.82 -11.28
N ARG A 142 -12.87 -32.97 -10.34
CA ARG A 142 -13.24 -34.28 -9.77
C ARG A 142 -13.79 -35.28 -10.81
N GLU A 143 -14.28 -34.83 -11.96
CA GLU A 143 -14.68 -35.72 -13.06
C GLU A 143 -13.50 -36.26 -13.89
N ARG A 144 -12.31 -35.62 -13.84
CA ARG A 144 -11.13 -36.10 -14.58
C ARG A 144 -10.49 -37.37 -14.00
N LYS A 145 -10.87 -37.80 -12.79
CA LYS A 145 -10.30 -38.99 -12.14
C LYS A 145 -11.09 -40.28 -12.39
N LYS A 146 -12.24 -40.24 -13.07
CA LYS A 146 -13.02 -41.44 -13.45
C LYS A 146 -12.75 -41.96 -14.87
N MET A 147 -11.85 -41.32 -15.61
CA MET A 147 -11.55 -41.64 -17.01
C MET A 147 -10.12 -42.18 -17.18
N VAL A 148 -9.53 -42.84 -16.18
CA VAL A 148 -8.24 -43.57 -16.30
C VAL A 148 -8.25 -44.73 -15.29
N ALA A 149 -9.15 -45.69 -15.49
CA ALA A 149 -9.15 -46.98 -14.79
C ALA A 149 -9.48 -48.08 -15.79
#